data_AF-A0A9E2B9Y7-F1
#
_entry.id   AF-A0A9E2B9Y7-F1
#
_cell.length_a   1.000
_cell.length_b   1.000
_cell.length_c   1.000
_cell.angle_alpha   90.00
_cell.angle_beta   90.00
_cell.angle_gamma   90.00
#
_symmetry.space_group_name_H-M   'P 1'
#
loop_
_entity.id
_entity.type
_entity.pdbx_description
1 polymer ?
#
loop_
_entity_poly.entity_id
_entity_poly.type
_entity_poly.pdbx_seq_one_letter_code
_entity_poly.pdbx_strand_id
1 'polypeptide(L)'
;MQFYVIAMVLAVIAGVVIDVIHKKSAQYFFENSHKAQKSAKRTVSGGEKMSLAVSLVANEVLTSSEFANPQRRLSHLLTMYGFIIFIVATAMLIFSYPTPAEGSPGLLVALWHIGALMVCGGGYWFWFFIRCDVNSEGNPWYRLVRADLFILSLLMTTTFALIWSVTRGAGALNILFFLIFIAASTTLFCTVLWSKFAHMFFKPAAAFQKKIIMADGSQENLPDVGELSDPDIQARYPDIPTYMGDKPAYMGLGIKRESPNHF
;
A
#
# COMPACT_ATOMS: atom_id res chain seq x y z
N MET A 1 -1.37 -23.89 16.93
CA MET A 1 -1.64 -22.83 15.92
C MET A 1 -2.12 -21.51 16.54
N GLN A 2 -3.07 -21.49 17.47
CA GLN A 2 -3.56 -20.23 18.09
C GLN A 2 -2.44 -19.38 18.72
N PHE A 3 -1.60 -19.98 19.57
CA PHE A 3 -0.44 -19.28 20.17
C PHE A 3 0.50 -18.68 19.12
N TYR A 4 0.77 -19.41 18.04
CA TYR A 4 1.58 -18.92 16.92
C TYR A 4 0.96 -17.65 16.30
N VAL A 5 -0.35 -17.65 16.02
CA VAL A 5 -1.03 -16.47 15.46
C VAL A 5 -0.97 -15.29 16.44
N ILE A 6 -1.19 -15.52 17.75
CA ILE A 6 -1.07 -14.47 18.77
C ILE A 6 0.35 -13.88 18.77
N ALA A 7 1.37 -14.73 18.74
CA ALA A 7 2.76 -14.28 18.67
C ALA A 7 3.05 -13.46 17.41
N MET A 8 2.49 -13.83 16.25
CA MET A 8 2.64 -13.05 15.02
C MET A 8 1.97 -11.67 15.11
N VAL A 9 0.78 -11.58 15.72
CA VAL A 9 0.11 -10.29 15.95
C VAL A 9 0.95 -9.40 16.86
N LEU A 10 1.49 -9.95 17.95
CA LEU A 10 2.38 -9.21 18.85
C LEU A 10 3.67 -8.76 18.16
N ALA A 11 4.25 -9.61 17.29
CA ALA A 11 5.42 -9.26 16.50
C ALA A 11 5.15 -8.10 15.53
N VAL A 12 3.97 -8.07 14.89
CA VAL A 12 3.57 -6.96 14.03
C VAL A 12 3.41 -5.67 14.84
N ILE A 13 2.70 -5.71 15.96
CA ILE A 13 2.51 -4.52 16.82
C ILE A 13 3.87 -3.97 17.27
N ALA A 14 4.73 -4.84 17.81
CA ALA A 14 6.08 -4.46 18.24
C ALA A 14 6.90 -3.91 17.07
N GLY A 15 6.86 -4.58 15.91
CA GLY A 15 7.59 -4.16 14.72
C GLY A 15 7.15 -2.79 14.21
N VAL A 16 5.85 -2.48 14.19
CA VAL A 16 5.34 -1.16 13.80
C VAL A 16 5.75 -0.08 14.81
N VAL A 17 5.62 -0.36 16.11
CA VAL A 17 6.01 0.60 17.15
C VAL A 17 7.51 0.93 17.06
N ILE A 18 8.35 -0.11 16.94
CA ILE A 18 9.81 0.07 16.78
C ILE A 18 10.11 0.83 15.47
N ASP A 19 9.41 0.54 14.37
CA ASP A 19 9.59 1.24 13.09
C ASP A 19 9.31 2.74 13.22
N VAL A 20 8.21 3.11 13.88
CA VAL A 20 7.83 4.51 14.12
C VAL A 20 8.86 5.23 14.98
N ILE A 21 9.34 4.58 16.05
CA ILE A 21 10.38 5.14 16.93
C ILE A 21 11.71 5.29 16.18
N HIS A 22 12.16 4.23 15.51
CA HIS A 22 13.45 4.18 14.83
C HIS A 22 13.54 5.18 13.67
N LYS A 23 12.48 5.29 12.87
CA LYS A 23 12.42 6.22 11.73
C LYS A 23 11.99 7.64 12.12
N LYS A 24 11.64 7.87 13.40
CA LYS A 24 11.11 9.16 13.90
C LYS A 24 9.94 9.68 13.05
N SER A 25 9.16 8.78 12.45
CA SER A 25 8.15 9.15 11.45
C SER A 25 7.05 10.02 12.07
N ALA A 26 6.58 9.67 13.27
CA ALA A 26 5.61 10.48 14.00
C ALA A 26 6.13 11.90 14.26
N GLN A 27 7.37 12.03 14.77
CA GLN A 27 8.01 13.32 15.01
C GLN A 27 8.08 14.14 13.72
N TYR A 28 8.52 13.52 12.61
CA TYR A 28 8.58 14.16 11.31
C TYR A 28 7.21 14.68 10.85
N PHE A 29 6.15 13.87 10.93
CA PHE A 29 4.81 14.27 10.50
C PHE A 29 4.24 15.42 11.35
N PHE A 30 4.46 15.40 12.67
CA PHE A 30 4.08 16.49 13.55
C PHE A 30 4.83 17.78 13.21
N GLU A 31 6.15 17.73 13.09
CA GLU A 31 6.95 18.91 12.71
C GLU A 31 6.54 19.46 11.33
N ASN A 32 6.29 18.57 10.36
CA ASN A 32 5.83 18.95 9.03
C ASN A 32 4.44 19.60 9.08
N SER A 33 3.52 19.08 9.91
CA SER A 33 2.19 19.68 10.07
C SER A 33 2.27 21.08 10.69
N HIS A 34 3.13 21.28 11.68
CA HIS A 34 3.33 22.59 12.30
C HIS A 34 3.96 23.58 11.33
N LYS A 35 4.89 23.13 10.48
CA LYS A 35 5.46 23.97 9.42
C LYS A 35 4.40 24.35 8.39
N ALA A 36 3.62 23.40 7.90
CA ALA A 36 2.55 23.68 6.92
C ALA A 36 1.46 24.59 7.49
N GLN A 37 1.11 24.45 8.77
CA GLN A 37 0.12 25.30 9.42
C GLN A 37 0.54 26.78 9.45
N LYS A 38 1.85 27.08 9.47
CA LYS A 38 2.35 28.47 9.41
C LYS A 38 2.15 29.13 8.04
N SER A 39 2.00 28.34 6.98
CA SER A 39 1.72 28.80 5.63
C SER A 39 0.28 28.57 5.19
N ALA A 40 -0.60 28.17 6.11
CA ALA A 40 -2.02 28.00 5.85
C ALA A 40 -2.67 29.35 5.49
N LYS A 41 -3.42 29.38 4.39
CA LYS A 41 -4.15 30.57 3.93
C LYS A 41 -5.49 30.73 4.65
N ARG A 42 -6.03 29.63 5.21
CA ARG A 42 -7.27 29.62 6.00
C ARG A 42 -7.28 28.51 7.04
N THR A 43 -8.21 28.61 7.98
CA THR A 43 -8.47 27.51 8.94
C THR A 43 -9.44 26.49 8.34
N VAL A 44 -9.14 25.20 8.52
CA VAL A 44 -10.05 24.10 8.19
C VAL A 44 -10.87 23.72 9.42
N SER A 45 -12.19 23.83 9.31
CA SER A 45 -13.12 23.54 10.41
C SER A 45 -13.15 22.06 10.79
N GLY A 46 -13.70 21.75 11.97
CA GLY A 46 -13.87 20.35 12.42
C GLY A 46 -14.74 19.52 11.47
N GLY A 47 -15.80 20.11 10.91
CA GLY A 47 -16.68 19.44 9.94
C GLY A 47 -15.97 19.12 8.63
N GLU A 48 -15.16 20.05 8.11
CA GLU A 48 -14.34 19.80 6.92
C GLU A 48 -13.29 18.72 7.17
N LYS A 49 -12.60 18.74 8.32
CA LYS A 49 -11.66 17.67 8.69
C LYS A 49 -12.33 16.30 8.72
N MET A 50 -13.54 16.19 9.25
CA MET A 50 -14.30 14.95 9.24
C MET A 50 -14.63 14.50 7.81
N SER A 51 -15.12 15.42 6.96
CA SER A 51 -15.40 15.13 5.55
C SER A 51 -14.16 14.64 4.79
N LEU A 52 -12.99 15.27 5.03
CA LEU A 52 -11.72 14.84 4.46
C LEU A 52 -11.29 13.45 4.95
N ALA A 53 -11.54 13.12 6.22
CA ALA A 53 -11.27 11.79 6.78
C ALA A 53 -12.16 10.71 6.15
N VAL A 54 -13.46 11.00 5.96
CA VAL A 54 -14.39 10.09 5.27
C VAL A 54 -13.96 9.89 3.81
N SER A 55 -13.64 10.99 3.10
CA SER A 55 -13.17 10.93 1.71
C SER A 55 -11.85 10.16 1.58
N LEU A 56 -10.93 10.30 2.54
CA LEU A 56 -9.69 9.54 2.61
C LEU A 56 -9.97 8.03 2.70
N VAL A 57 -10.81 7.62 3.65
CA VAL A 57 -11.13 6.21 3.83
C VAL A 57 -11.79 5.66 2.57
N ALA A 58 -12.81 6.35 2.06
CA ALA A 58 -13.56 5.92 0.89
C ALA A 58 -12.68 5.82 -0.36
N ASN A 59 -11.86 6.84 -0.66
CA ASN A 59 -11.11 6.87 -1.91
C ASN A 59 -9.75 6.18 -1.78
N GLU A 60 -8.96 6.52 -0.77
CA GLU A 60 -7.55 6.13 -0.71
C GLU A 60 -7.34 4.79 -0.02
N VAL A 61 -8.07 4.52 1.06
CA VAL A 61 -7.96 3.23 1.76
C VAL A 61 -8.72 2.15 1.01
N LEU A 62 -10.02 2.34 0.76
CA LEU A 62 -10.85 1.29 0.17
C LEU A 62 -10.61 1.08 -1.32
N THR A 63 -10.29 2.13 -2.07
CA THR A 63 -10.11 2.00 -3.52
C THR A 63 -8.69 2.27 -4.02
N SER A 64 -7.75 2.59 -3.13
CA SER A 64 -6.36 2.90 -3.49
C SER A 64 -6.26 3.95 -4.61
N SER A 65 -7.13 4.96 -4.59
CA SER A 65 -7.25 5.99 -5.62
C SER A 65 -5.98 6.83 -5.81
N GLU A 66 -5.07 6.80 -4.84
CA GLU A 66 -3.75 7.43 -4.95
C GLU A 66 -2.92 6.84 -6.11
N PHE A 67 -3.18 5.59 -6.50
CA PHE A 67 -2.56 5.01 -7.67
C PHE A 67 -3.26 5.51 -8.95
N ALA A 68 -2.68 6.54 -9.56
CA ALA A 68 -3.12 7.05 -10.86
C ALA A 68 -2.99 6.01 -11.99
N ASN A 69 -2.04 5.07 -11.89
CA ASN A 69 -1.90 3.98 -12.85
C ASN A 69 -2.95 2.88 -12.54
N PRO A 70 -3.88 2.57 -13.47
CA PRO A 70 -4.98 1.64 -13.21
C PRO A 70 -4.51 0.19 -13.02
N GLN A 71 -3.45 -0.25 -13.69
CA GLN A 71 -2.89 -1.60 -13.52
C GLN A 71 -2.29 -1.76 -12.12
N ARG A 72 -1.48 -0.77 -11.70
CA ARG A 72 -0.92 -0.73 -10.33
C ARG A 72 -2.01 -0.69 -9.27
N ARG A 73 -3.07 0.10 -9.52
CA ARG A 73 -4.24 0.17 -8.63
C ARG A 73 -4.93 -1.19 -8.50
N LEU A 74 -5.24 -1.84 -9.62
CA LEU A 74 -5.94 -3.13 -9.61
C LEU A 74 -5.12 -4.25 -8.97
N SER A 75 -3.84 -4.36 -9.35
CA SER A 75 -2.91 -5.31 -8.73
C SER A 75 -2.79 -5.09 -7.21
N HIS A 76 -2.72 -3.83 -6.77
CA HIS A 76 -2.70 -3.51 -5.35
C HIS A 76 -4.01 -3.88 -4.65
N LEU A 77 -5.18 -3.58 -5.24
CA LEU A 77 -6.48 -3.93 -4.67
C LEU A 77 -6.66 -5.45 -4.53
N LEU A 78 -6.25 -6.22 -5.54
CA LEU A 78 -6.23 -7.69 -5.46
C LEU A 78 -5.35 -8.17 -4.30
N THR A 79 -4.15 -7.60 -4.17
CA THR A 79 -3.21 -7.97 -3.10
C THR A 79 -3.74 -7.57 -1.72
N MET A 80 -4.28 -6.36 -1.58
CA MET A 80 -4.78 -5.81 -0.32
C MET A 80 -6.02 -6.57 0.18
N TYR A 81 -7.07 -6.67 -0.65
CA TYR A 81 -8.28 -7.38 -0.27
C TYR A 81 -8.05 -8.88 -0.17
N GLY A 82 -7.22 -9.45 -1.06
CA GLY A 82 -6.82 -10.84 -0.96
C GLY A 82 -6.14 -11.15 0.38
N PHE A 83 -5.23 -10.29 0.81
CA PHE A 83 -4.54 -10.42 2.10
C PHE A 83 -5.51 -10.31 3.26
N ILE A 84 -6.40 -9.31 3.28
CA ILE A 84 -7.42 -9.13 4.32
C ILE A 84 -8.32 -10.37 4.43
N ILE A 85 -8.86 -10.85 3.30
CA ILE A 85 -9.71 -12.04 3.27
C ILE A 85 -8.93 -13.26 3.79
N PHE A 86 -7.69 -13.45 3.32
CA PHE A 86 -6.84 -14.56 3.73
C PHE A 86 -6.55 -14.57 5.24
N ILE A 87 -6.14 -13.43 5.82
CA ILE A 87 -5.81 -13.37 7.25
C ILE A 87 -7.06 -13.49 8.14
N VAL A 88 -8.18 -12.88 7.74
CA VAL A 88 -9.43 -12.96 8.51
C VAL A 88 -9.96 -14.39 8.48
N ALA A 89 -10.00 -15.02 7.31
CA ALA A 89 -10.40 -16.42 7.21
C ALA A 89 -9.45 -17.34 7.99
N THR A 90 -8.13 -17.08 7.95
CA THR A 90 -7.13 -17.82 8.74
C THR A 90 -7.41 -17.72 10.23
N ALA A 91 -7.67 -16.51 10.74
CA ALA A 91 -8.00 -16.30 12.15
C ALA A 91 -9.30 -17.01 12.52
N MET A 92 -10.37 -16.84 11.74
CA MET A 92 -11.65 -17.50 12.01
C MET A 92 -11.51 -19.03 12.03
N LEU A 93 -10.81 -19.62 11.06
CA LEU A 93 -10.55 -21.07 11.02
C LEU A 93 -9.77 -21.54 12.25
N ILE A 94 -8.68 -20.85 12.61
CA ILE A 94 -7.80 -21.26 13.71
C ILE A 94 -8.47 -21.08 15.09
N PHE A 95 -9.25 -20.02 15.29
CA PHE A 95 -9.82 -19.70 16.59
C PHE A 95 -11.22 -20.26 16.80
N SER A 96 -12.04 -20.34 15.74
CA SER A 96 -13.44 -20.79 15.84
C SER A 96 -13.60 -22.26 15.50
N TYR A 97 -12.68 -22.86 14.73
CA TYR A 97 -12.73 -24.27 14.33
C TYR A 97 -11.40 -24.98 14.62
N PRO A 98 -10.92 -25.00 15.89
CA PRO A 98 -9.58 -25.47 16.22
C PRO A 98 -9.41 -26.99 16.19
N THR A 99 -10.50 -27.76 16.14
CA THR A 99 -10.48 -29.23 16.18
C THR A 99 -11.15 -29.83 14.95
N PRO A 100 -10.70 -31.01 14.47
CA PRO A 100 -11.33 -31.71 13.35
C PRO A 100 -12.76 -32.22 13.64
N ALA A 101 -13.22 -32.16 14.89
CA ALA A 101 -14.52 -32.69 15.31
C ALA A 101 -15.71 -31.93 14.72
N GLU A 102 -15.53 -30.64 14.45
CA GLU A 102 -16.51 -29.80 13.74
C GLU A 102 -15.93 -29.45 12.37
N GLY A 103 -16.63 -29.86 11.31
CA GLY A 103 -16.23 -29.52 9.94
C GLY A 103 -16.21 -28.00 9.75
N SER A 104 -15.09 -27.46 9.27
CA SER A 104 -15.01 -26.02 8.98
C SER A 104 -16.02 -25.62 7.91
N PRO A 105 -16.67 -24.43 8.02
CA PRO A 105 -17.65 -23.98 7.04
C PRO A 105 -17.06 -23.89 5.63
N GLY A 106 -17.72 -24.50 4.64
CA GLY A 106 -17.23 -24.54 3.26
C GLY A 106 -16.98 -23.13 2.68
N LEU A 107 -17.86 -22.17 2.97
CA LEU A 107 -17.68 -20.77 2.56
C LEU A 107 -16.41 -20.15 3.15
N LEU A 108 -16.11 -20.40 4.42
CA LEU A 108 -14.93 -19.84 5.08
C LEU A 108 -13.63 -20.43 4.49
N VAL A 109 -13.64 -21.73 4.22
CA VAL A 109 -12.53 -22.40 3.52
C VAL A 109 -12.39 -21.85 2.09
N ALA A 110 -13.48 -21.61 1.38
CA ALA A 110 -13.45 -21.03 0.04
C ALA A 110 -12.88 -19.61 0.06
N LEU A 111 -13.31 -18.76 1.01
CA LEU A 111 -12.79 -17.40 1.20
C LEU A 111 -11.29 -17.42 1.47
N TRP A 112 -10.79 -18.35 2.30
CA TRP A 112 -9.36 -18.52 2.54
C TRP A 112 -8.58 -18.76 1.23
N HIS A 113 -9.07 -19.65 0.36
CA HIS A 113 -8.44 -19.92 -0.94
C HIS A 113 -8.54 -18.73 -1.90
N ILE A 114 -9.71 -18.09 -1.97
CA ILE A 114 -9.94 -16.89 -2.81
C ILE A 114 -8.98 -15.78 -2.38
N GLY A 115 -8.85 -15.52 -1.08
CA GLY A 115 -7.92 -14.53 -0.55
C GLY A 115 -6.48 -14.80 -0.98
N ALA A 116 -6.01 -16.04 -0.81
CA ALA A 116 -4.67 -16.43 -1.23
C ALA A 116 -4.46 -16.31 -2.75
N LEU A 117 -5.45 -16.72 -3.56
CA LEU A 117 -5.40 -16.61 -5.02
C LEU A 117 -5.38 -15.15 -5.48
N MET A 118 -6.15 -14.27 -4.83
CA MET A 118 -6.13 -12.83 -5.11
C MET A 118 -4.76 -12.22 -4.81
N VAL A 119 -4.11 -12.60 -3.69
CA VAL A 119 -2.75 -12.18 -3.37
C VAL A 119 -1.76 -12.67 -4.42
N CYS A 120 -1.82 -13.95 -4.81
CA CYS A 120 -0.95 -14.48 -5.84
C CYS A 120 -1.16 -13.76 -7.18
N GLY A 121 -2.40 -13.60 -7.63
CA GLY A 121 -2.73 -12.90 -8.88
C GLY A 121 -2.25 -11.45 -8.88
N GLY A 122 -2.62 -10.67 -7.85
CA GLY A 122 -2.21 -9.28 -7.72
C GLY A 122 -0.71 -9.12 -7.54
N GLY A 123 -0.09 -9.93 -6.68
CA GLY A 123 1.31 -9.84 -6.30
C GLY A 123 2.28 -10.33 -7.38
N TYR A 124 1.99 -11.43 -8.08
CA TYR A 124 2.81 -11.87 -9.22
C TYR A 124 2.67 -10.92 -10.40
N TRP A 125 1.46 -10.38 -10.65
CA TRP A 125 1.29 -9.33 -11.65
C TRP A 125 2.13 -8.09 -11.32
N PHE A 126 2.14 -7.67 -10.04
CA PHE A 126 3.01 -6.59 -9.58
C PHE A 126 4.49 -6.93 -9.80
N TRP A 127 4.92 -8.09 -9.32
CA TRP A 127 6.33 -8.49 -9.26
C TRP A 127 6.99 -8.55 -10.64
N PHE A 128 6.31 -9.15 -11.62
CA PHE A 128 6.90 -9.40 -12.94
C PHE A 128 6.64 -8.29 -13.95
N PHE A 129 5.53 -7.55 -13.84
CA PHE A 129 5.08 -6.66 -14.92
C PHE A 129 4.86 -5.19 -14.53
N ILE A 130 4.66 -4.87 -13.25
CA ILE A 130 4.34 -3.49 -12.81
C ILE A 130 5.48 -2.86 -12.02
N ARG A 131 6.29 -3.67 -11.32
CA ARG A 131 7.39 -3.18 -10.49
C ARG A 131 8.33 -2.33 -11.35
N CYS A 132 8.46 -1.06 -10.98
CA CYS A 132 9.25 -0.06 -11.71
C CYS A 132 10.69 -0.53 -11.98
N ASP A 133 11.35 -1.10 -10.96
CA ASP A 133 12.71 -1.63 -11.08
C ASP A 133 12.85 -2.64 -12.23
N VAL A 134 11.80 -3.42 -12.52
CA VAL A 134 11.80 -4.42 -13.60
C VAL A 134 11.29 -3.82 -14.90
N ASN A 135 10.06 -3.29 -14.90
CA ASN A 135 9.38 -2.85 -16.12
C ASN A 135 9.92 -1.55 -16.71
N SER A 136 10.43 -0.64 -15.89
CA SER A 136 10.87 0.69 -16.34
C SER A 136 12.36 0.95 -16.14
N GLU A 137 13.03 0.25 -15.24
CA GLU A 137 14.48 0.34 -15.06
C GLU A 137 15.24 -0.87 -15.66
N GLY A 138 14.53 -1.88 -16.18
CA GLY A 138 15.13 -3.03 -16.86
C GLY A 138 15.95 -3.96 -15.97
N ASN A 139 15.81 -3.88 -14.64
CA ASN A 139 16.50 -4.81 -13.75
C ASN A 139 15.94 -6.23 -13.90
N PRO A 140 16.78 -7.27 -13.78
CA PRO A 140 16.28 -8.64 -13.81
C PRO A 140 15.33 -8.88 -12.63
N TRP A 141 14.23 -9.59 -12.88
CA TRP A 141 13.18 -9.87 -11.88
C TRP A 141 13.67 -10.62 -10.63
N TYR A 142 14.82 -11.29 -10.72
CA TYR A 142 15.46 -12.01 -9.62
C TYR A 142 16.45 -11.14 -8.83
N ARG A 143 16.62 -9.85 -9.18
CA ARG A 143 17.39 -8.90 -8.38
C ARG A 143 16.58 -8.52 -7.13
N LEU A 144 16.99 -9.08 -6.00
CA LEU A 144 16.33 -8.83 -4.71
C LEU A 144 16.99 -7.67 -3.97
N VAL A 145 16.16 -6.76 -3.46
CA VAL A 145 16.58 -5.70 -2.53
C VAL A 145 15.82 -5.83 -1.21
N ARG A 146 16.31 -5.21 -0.13
CA ARG A 146 15.66 -5.25 1.19
C ARG A 146 14.18 -4.85 1.14
N ALA A 147 13.81 -3.91 0.27
CA ALA A 147 12.44 -3.47 0.06
C ALA A 147 11.47 -4.58 -0.41
N ASP A 148 12.00 -5.66 -1.00
CA ASP A 148 11.22 -6.77 -1.56
C ASP A 148 10.80 -7.79 -0.50
N LEU A 149 11.38 -7.72 0.70
CA LEU A 149 11.14 -8.66 1.78
C LEU A 149 9.63 -8.82 2.09
N PHE A 150 8.88 -7.72 2.04
CA PHE A 150 7.43 -7.74 2.26
C PHE A 150 6.68 -8.53 1.17
N ILE A 151 6.87 -8.17 -0.10
CA ILE A 151 6.10 -8.79 -1.19
C ILE A 151 6.50 -10.25 -1.41
N LEU A 152 7.78 -10.59 -1.27
CA LEU A 152 8.25 -11.96 -1.45
C LEU A 152 7.80 -12.88 -0.33
N SER A 153 7.88 -12.44 0.93
CA SER A 153 7.37 -13.25 2.05
C SER A 153 5.86 -13.40 1.97
N LEU A 154 5.12 -12.38 1.54
CA LEU A 154 3.68 -12.46 1.26
C LEU A 154 3.36 -13.47 0.15
N LEU A 155 4.04 -13.38 -0.99
CA LEU A 155 3.84 -14.31 -2.12
C LEU A 155 4.21 -15.74 -1.75
N MET A 156 5.33 -15.95 -1.05
CA MET A 156 5.71 -17.28 -0.56
C MET A 156 4.66 -17.82 0.42
N THR A 157 4.14 -16.97 1.32
CA THR A 157 3.09 -17.36 2.27
C THR A 157 1.88 -17.89 1.54
N THR A 158 1.30 -17.13 0.60
CA THR A 158 0.05 -17.53 -0.06
C THR A 158 0.25 -18.64 -1.09
N THR A 159 1.38 -18.67 -1.80
CA THR A 159 1.69 -19.74 -2.75
C THR A 159 1.87 -21.08 -2.04
N PHE A 160 2.69 -21.14 -0.99
CA PHE A 160 2.91 -22.40 -0.28
C PHE A 160 1.71 -22.80 0.57
N ALA A 161 0.90 -21.86 1.05
CA ALA A 161 -0.40 -22.17 1.67
C ALA A 161 -1.34 -22.88 0.69
N LEU A 162 -1.45 -22.39 -0.55
CA LEU A 162 -2.28 -23.01 -1.59
C LEU A 162 -1.75 -24.39 -2.01
N ILE A 163 -0.44 -24.49 -2.27
CA ILE A 163 0.18 -25.78 -2.67
C ILE A 163 0.02 -26.81 -1.55
N TRP A 164 0.26 -26.42 -0.30
CA TRP A 164 0.02 -27.26 0.87
C TRP A 164 -1.44 -27.72 0.95
N SER A 165 -2.39 -26.81 0.75
CA SER A 165 -3.82 -27.11 0.81
C SER A 165 -4.29 -28.05 -0.31
N VAL A 166 -3.81 -27.88 -1.55
CA VAL A 166 -4.23 -28.70 -2.70
C VAL A 166 -3.64 -30.11 -2.65
N THR A 167 -2.42 -30.25 -2.12
CA THR A 167 -1.73 -31.54 -2.09
C THR A 167 -2.25 -32.51 -1.00
N ARG A 168 -3.16 -32.07 -0.12
CA ARG A 168 -3.93 -32.85 0.90
C ARG A 168 -3.37 -34.25 1.23
N GLY A 169 -2.17 -34.33 1.80
CA GLY A 169 -1.51 -35.63 1.95
C GLY A 169 -0.60 -35.75 3.16
N ALA A 170 -0.44 -36.99 3.64
CA ALA A 170 0.67 -37.39 4.48
C ALA A 170 1.89 -37.67 3.58
N GLY A 171 3.01 -37.01 3.83
CA GLY A 171 4.24 -37.20 3.08
C GLY A 171 5.24 -36.06 3.24
N ALA A 172 6.52 -36.34 2.95
CA ALA A 172 7.61 -35.38 3.15
C ALA A 172 7.41 -34.06 2.37
N LEU A 173 6.84 -34.11 1.16
CA LEU A 173 6.59 -32.92 0.35
C LEU A 173 5.48 -32.02 0.92
N ASN A 174 4.37 -32.59 1.40
CA ASN A 174 3.31 -31.78 2.02
C ASN A 174 3.80 -31.11 3.30
N ILE A 175 4.60 -31.84 4.12
CA ILE A 175 5.27 -31.27 5.29
C ILE A 175 6.22 -30.15 4.89
N LEU A 176 7.03 -30.33 3.84
CA LEU A 176 7.92 -29.29 3.33
C LEU A 176 7.15 -28.03 2.91
N PHE A 177 6.05 -28.17 2.18
CA PHE A 177 5.21 -27.02 1.79
C PHE A 177 4.61 -26.31 2.99
N PHE A 178 4.16 -27.06 4.00
CA PHE A 178 3.69 -26.49 5.26
C PHE A 178 4.81 -25.72 5.97
N LEU A 179 6.01 -26.29 6.07
CA LEU A 179 7.15 -25.63 6.70
C LEU A 179 7.54 -24.34 5.98
N ILE A 180 7.56 -24.33 4.64
CA ILE A 180 7.85 -23.12 3.86
C ILE A 180 6.74 -22.09 4.07
N PHE A 181 5.47 -22.50 4.09
CA PHE A 181 4.34 -21.60 4.39
C PHE A 181 4.51 -20.94 5.78
N ILE A 182 4.79 -21.72 6.83
CA ILE A 182 4.99 -21.19 8.17
C ILE A 182 6.24 -20.30 8.25
N ALA A 183 7.35 -20.70 7.64
CA ALA A 183 8.57 -19.90 7.61
C ALA A 183 8.38 -18.56 6.87
N ALA A 184 7.68 -18.58 5.73
CA ALA A 184 7.34 -17.38 4.97
C ALA A 184 6.41 -16.45 5.76
N SER A 185 5.37 -17.02 6.40
CA SER A 185 4.45 -16.27 7.25
C SER A 185 5.16 -15.65 8.45
N THR A 186 6.05 -16.41 9.10
CA THR A 186 6.87 -15.91 10.21
C THR A 186 7.76 -14.77 9.74
N THR A 187 8.41 -14.93 8.58
CA THR A 187 9.24 -13.88 7.98
C THR A 187 8.41 -12.63 7.70
N LEU A 188 7.23 -12.76 7.10
CA LEU A 188 6.33 -11.64 6.78
C LEU A 188 5.99 -10.81 8.01
N PHE A 189 5.64 -11.46 9.13
CA PHE A 189 5.17 -10.77 10.34
C PHE A 189 6.27 -10.36 11.32
N CYS A 190 7.41 -11.07 11.35
CA CYS A 190 8.52 -10.74 12.24
C CYS A 190 9.52 -9.74 11.63
N THR A 191 9.46 -9.47 10.32
CA THR A 191 10.41 -8.55 9.66
C THR A 191 9.81 -7.18 9.30
N VAL A 192 8.76 -6.77 10.01
CA VAL A 192 8.06 -5.48 9.78
C VAL A 192 9.02 -4.29 9.75
N LEU A 193 9.99 -4.23 10.68
CA LEU A 193 10.99 -3.15 10.78
C LEU A 193 11.88 -3.03 9.54
N TRP A 194 12.23 -4.15 8.90
CA TRP A 194 13.16 -4.19 7.77
C TRP A 194 12.46 -4.21 6.42
N SER A 195 11.14 -4.30 6.40
CA SER A 195 10.35 -4.43 5.19
C SER A 195 9.51 -3.18 4.96
N LYS A 196 8.74 -3.19 3.86
CA LYS A 196 7.75 -2.15 3.62
C LYS A 196 6.53 -2.29 4.51
N PHE A 197 6.29 -3.40 5.23
CA PHE A 197 5.02 -3.69 5.91
C PHE A 197 4.45 -2.49 6.70
N ALA A 198 5.27 -1.82 7.53
CA ALA A 198 4.83 -0.73 8.40
C ALA A 198 4.12 0.43 7.67
N HIS A 199 4.39 0.63 6.37
CA HIS A 199 3.76 1.69 5.58
C HIS A 199 2.23 1.59 5.50
N MET A 200 1.66 0.40 5.68
CA MET A 200 0.21 0.21 5.69
C MET A 200 -0.48 0.96 6.84
N PHE A 201 0.22 1.18 7.95
CA PHE A 201 -0.36 1.79 9.16
C PHE A 201 -0.28 3.32 9.16
N PHE A 202 0.83 3.89 8.70
CA PHE A 202 1.04 5.34 8.77
C PHE A 202 0.63 6.09 7.49
N LYS A 203 0.51 5.40 6.34
CA LYS A 203 0.17 6.06 5.08
C LYS A 203 -1.21 6.75 5.09
N PRO A 204 -2.28 6.18 5.68
CA PRO A 204 -3.54 6.91 5.83
C PRO A 204 -3.39 8.20 6.63
N ALA A 205 -2.58 8.20 7.69
CA ALA A 205 -2.33 9.40 8.49
C ALA A 205 -1.60 10.49 7.68
N ALA A 206 -0.56 10.11 6.93
CA ALA A 206 0.16 11.02 6.05
C ALA A 206 -0.76 11.60 4.95
N ALA A 207 -1.61 10.76 4.37
CA ALA A 207 -2.57 11.18 3.36
C ALA A 207 -3.67 12.11 3.93
N PHE A 208 -4.12 11.88 5.16
CA PHE A 208 -5.02 12.79 5.86
C PHE A 208 -4.39 14.17 6.04
N GLN A 209 -3.14 14.22 6.49
CA GLN A 209 -2.39 15.46 6.63
C GLN A 209 -2.27 16.19 5.29
N LYS A 210 -1.96 15.48 4.21
CA LYS A 210 -1.90 16.06 2.86
C LYS A 210 -3.23 16.67 2.41
N LYS A 211 -4.35 16.03 2.72
CA LYS A 211 -5.69 16.61 2.44
C LYS A 211 -5.95 17.89 3.22
N ILE A 212 -5.51 17.96 4.48
CA ILE A 212 -5.64 19.19 5.30
C ILE A 212 -4.80 20.32 4.70
N ILE A 213 -3.54 20.03 4.35
CA ILE A 213 -2.62 20.98 3.69
C ILE A 213 -3.24 21.54 2.40
N MET A 214 -3.79 20.67 1.55
CA MET A 214 -4.46 21.12 0.34
C MET A 214 -5.72 21.96 0.65
N ALA A 215 -6.48 21.60 1.67
CA ALA A 215 -7.70 22.29 2.05
C ALA A 215 -7.45 23.65 2.72
N ASP A 216 -6.35 23.80 3.45
CA ASP A 216 -5.96 25.05 4.12
C ASP A 216 -5.22 26.03 3.19
N GLY A 217 -4.87 25.59 1.98
CA GLY A 217 -4.22 26.38 0.93
C GLY A 217 -2.71 26.50 1.07
N SER A 218 -2.09 25.78 2.02
CA SER A 218 -0.64 25.63 2.09
C SER A 218 -0.14 24.72 0.95
N GLN A 219 1.10 24.96 0.52
CA GLN A 219 1.66 24.32 -0.69
C GLN A 219 2.89 23.45 -0.40
N GLU A 220 3.05 22.93 0.82
CA GLU A 220 4.21 22.09 1.21
C GLU A 220 5.59 22.73 0.89
N ASN A 221 5.69 24.06 1.01
CA ASN A 221 6.84 24.88 0.60
C ASN A 221 7.08 24.96 -0.91
N LEU A 222 6.13 24.52 -1.73
CA LEU A 222 6.12 24.86 -3.15
C LEU A 222 5.83 26.35 -3.31
N PRO A 223 6.44 27.00 -4.32
CA PRO A 223 6.17 28.40 -4.62
C PRO A 223 4.72 28.56 -5.08
N ASP A 224 4.08 29.62 -4.59
CA ASP A 224 2.78 30.00 -5.08
C ASP A 224 2.92 30.62 -6.46
N VAL A 225 2.63 29.81 -7.48
CA VAL A 225 2.65 30.23 -8.88
C VAL A 225 1.42 31.06 -9.25
N GLY A 226 0.48 31.25 -8.33
CA GLY A 226 -0.78 31.96 -8.52
C GLY A 226 -1.62 31.41 -9.67
N GLU A 227 -2.59 32.20 -10.14
CA GLU A 227 -3.37 31.81 -11.32
C GLU A 227 -2.61 32.19 -12.59
N LEU A 228 -2.40 31.23 -13.49
CA LEU A 228 -1.69 31.48 -14.76
C LEU A 228 -2.44 32.44 -15.70
N SER A 229 -3.69 32.77 -15.40
CA SER A 229 -4.50 33.80 -16.07
C SER A 229 -4.36 35.19 -15.45
N ASP A 230 -3.63 35.34 -14.33
CA ASP A 230 -3.40 36.62 -13.67
C ASP A 230 -2.50 37.52 -14.55
N PRO A 231 -2.96 38.75 -14.92
CA PRO A 231 -2.18 39.69 -15.71
C PRO A 231 -0.80 40.01 -15.12
N ASP A 232 -0.69 40.07 -13.78
CA ASP A 232 0.58 40.40 -13.12
C ASP A 232 1.58 39.24 -13.23
N ILE A 233 1.09 38.00 -13.24
CA ILE A 233 1.89 36.79 -13.46
C ILE A 233 2.31 36.69 -14.93
N GLN A 234 1.40 36.97 -15.86
CA GLN A 234 1.72 37.03 -17.29
C GLN A 234 2.74 38.12 -17.62
N ALA A 235 2.67 39.28 -16.96
CA ALA A 235 3.67 40.33 -17.10
C ALA A 235 5.04 39.92 -16.55
N ARG A 236 5.07 39.15 -15.45
CA ARG A 236 6.31 38.61 -14.86
C ARG A 236 6.95 37.51 -15.71
N TYR A 237 6.13 36.71 -16.41
CA TYR A 237 6.54 35.62 -17.28
C TYR A 237 5.92 35.77 -18.68
N PRO A 238 6.42 36.74 -19.49
CA PRO A 238 5.81 37.13 -20.77
C PRO A 238 5.92 36.05 -21.85
N ASP A 239 6.67 34.98 -21.59
CA ASP A 239 6.86 33.82 -22.45
C ASP A 239 5.79 32.74 -22.24
N ILE A 240 5.01 32.77 -21.15
CA ILE A 240 3.90 31.83 -20.89
C ILE A 240 2.95 31.71 -22.10
N PRO A 241 2.48 32.80 -22.75
CA PRO A 241 1.62 32.71 -23.92
C PRO A 241 2.26 31.99 -25.10
N THR A 242 3.59 32.07 -25.25
CA THR A 242 4.33 31.37 -26.31
C THR A 242 4.26 29.85 -26.16
N TYR A 243 4.27 29.36 -24.91
CA TYR A 243 4.27 27.92 -24.63
C TYR A 243 2.88 27.34 -24.36
N MET A 244 1.95 28.17 -23.88
CA MET A 244 0.66 27.72 -23.34
C MET A 244 -0.56 28.46 -23.90
N GLY A 245 -0.38 29.48 -24.74
CA GLY A 245 -1.44 30.35 -25.25
C GLY A 245 -1.93 31.39 -24.23
N ASP A 246 -2.77 32.31 -24.69
CA ASP A 246 -3.26 33.47 -23.90
C ASP A 246 -4.08 33.07 -22.66
N LYS A 247 -4.66 31.87 -22.71
CA LYS A 247 -5.31 31.19 -21.58
C LYS A 247 -4.74 29.78 -21.52
N PRO A 248 -3.77 29.49 -20.64
CA PRO A 248 -3.16 28.17 -20.53
C PRO A 248 -4.20 27.10 -20.17
N ALA A 249 -4.83 26.51 -21.18
CA ALA A 249 -5.63 25.31 -21.02
C ALA A 249 -4.67 24.12 -20.88
N TYR A 250 -5.04 23.20 -19.99
CA TYR A 250 -4.49 21.84 -19.84
C TYR A 250 -3.22 21.54 -20.66
N MET A 251 -2.06 21.44 -19.99
CA MET A 251 -0.72 21.22 -20.59
C MET A 251 -0.52 19.83 -21.26
N GLY A 252 -1.59 19.19 -21.68
CA GLY A 252 -1.60 17.83 -22.19
C GLY A 252 -1.21 16.82 -21.10
N LEU A 253 -0.89 15.59 -21.54
CA LEU A 253 -0.47 14.52 -20.64
C LEU A 253 1.00 14.66 -20.18
N GLY A 254 1.79 15.55 -20.80
CA GLY A 254 3.22 15.72 -20.49
C GLY A 254 3.98 14.39 -20.55
N ILE A 255 4.75 14.09 -19.50
CA ILE A 255 5.45 12.81 -19.31
C ILE A 255 4.52 11.57 -19.26
N LYS A 256 3.19 11.76 -19.17
CA LYS A 256 2.20 10.68 -19.25
C LYS A 256 1.73 10.41 -20.69
N ARG A 257 2.27 11.11 -21.69
CA ARG A 257 1.92 10.90 -23.11
C ARG A 257 2.35 9.51 -23.60
N GLU A 258 3.40 8.95 -23.02
CA GLU A 258 3.90 7.60 -23.32
C GLU A 258 4.05 6.81 -22.01
N SER A 259 3.80 5.51 -22.06
CA SER A 259 4.13 4.62 -20.94
C SER A 259 5.64 4.45 -20.83
N PRO A 260 6.23 4.42 -19.61
CA PRO A 260 7.66 4.27 -19.40
C PRO A 260 8.11 2.83 -19.69
N ASN A 261 8.17 2.47 -20.97
CA ASN A 261 8.52 1.15 -21.50
C ASN A 261 9.83 1.24 -22.33
N HIS A 262 10.75 2.10 -21.93
CA HIS A 262 11.95 2.42 -22.73
C HIS A 262 13.05 1.35 -22.65
N PHE A 263 12.82 0.23 -21.94
CA PHE A 263 13.75 -0.89 -21.76
C PHE A 263 13.03 -2.23 -21.89
#